data_AF-A0ABD2DS55-F1
#
_entry.id   AF-A0ABD2DS55-F1
#
_cell.length_a   1.000
_cell.length_b   1.000
_cell.length_c   1.000
_cell.angle_alpha   90.00
_cell.angle_beta   90.00
_cell.angle_gamma   90.00
#
_symmetry.space_group_name_H-M   'P 1'
#
loop_
_entity.id
_entity.type
_entity.pdbx_description
1 polymer ?
#
loop_
_entity_poly.entity_id
_entity_poly.type
_entity_poly.pdbx_seq_one_letter_code
_entity_poly.pdbx_strand_id
1 'polypeptide(L)'
;MPGIWALRPLVLTSIAGLLSESINAQVTEINSKESELRKNDAQYLEDLHPGSQFCHRPCLPGERKATECTIDGPEPDCVPCQEGKEYTDEKHYSPKCRRCRFCDEGHGLEVEMNCTRTQNTKCRCKSNFFCDASVCEHCDPCIKCEHGIIEECTLTSNTKCKEGGSRSHLLWLFSLLLVLIPIIGWRNSANEFL
;
A
#
# COMPACT_ATOMS: atom_id res chain seq x y z
N MET A 1 -11.71 31.94 99.01
CA MET A 1 -10.74 33.02 98.71
C MET A 1 -9.39 32.63 99.29
N PRO A 2 -8.24 32.98 98.69
CA PRO A 2 -7.88 33.26 97.29
C PRO A 2 -6.74 32.28 96.85
N GLY A 3 -6.07 32.30 95.70
CA GLY A 3 -6.04 33.11 94.47
C GLY A 3 -4.98 32.46 93.55
N ILE A 4 -5.32 32.09 92.31
CA ILE A 4 -4.95 32.77 91.04
C ILE A 4 -3.44 33.08 90.90
N TRP A 5 -2.80 32.44 89.92
CA TRP A 5 -2.03 33.17 88.91
C TRP A 5 -2.20 32.51 87.54
N ALA A 6 -2.66 33.33 86.59
CA ALA A 6 -2.97 32.96 85.22
C ALA A 6 -1.82 33.40 84.30
N LEU A 7 -1.44 32.54 83.36
CA LEU A 7 -0.77 32.93 82.12
C LEU A 7 -1.31 32.03 80.99
N ARG A 8 -2.09 32.63 80.08
CA ARG A 8 -2.30 32.15 78.70
C ARG A 8 -1.08 32.62 77.88
N PRO A 9 -0.68 31.97 76.75
CA PRO A 9 -1.53 32.04 75.54
C PRO A 9 -1.33 30.96 74.43
N LEU A 10 -2.23 31.04 73.40
CA LEU A 10 -2.09 30.72 71.96
C LEU A 10 -1.92 29.24 71.50
N VAL A 11 -2.89 28.58 70.83
CA VAL A 11 -3.35 28.70 69.41
C VAL A 11 -2.41 28.01 68.39
N LEU A 12 -2.96 26.98 67.70
CA LEU A 12 -2.67 26.41 66.34
C LEU A 12 -1.26 25.80 66.11
N THR A 13 -0.98 24.74 65.32
CA THR A 13 -1.66 24.03 64.22
C THR A 13 -0.93 22.70 63.93
N SER A 14 -1.66 21.75 63.36
CA SER A 14 -1.23 20.43 62.87
C SER A 14 0.06 20.41 62.02
N ILE A 15 1.06 19.58 62.38
CA ILE A 15 2.24 19.28 61.54
C ILE A 15 2.05 17.94 60.78
N ALA A 16 0.83 17.60 60.37
CA ALA A 16 0.58 16.40 59.57
C ALA A 16 0.62 16.66 58.05
N GLY A 17 0.87 17.90 57.61
CA GLY A 17 0.74 18.29 56.19
C GLY A 17 2.02 18.30 55.35
N LEU A 18 3.20 18.52 55.94
CA LEU A 18 4.39 18.88 55.14
C LEU A 18 5.29 17.70 54.74
N LEU A 19 5.23 16.57 55.44
CA LEU A 19 5.98 15.35 55.08
C LEU A 19 5.28 14.51 54.00
N SER A 20 3.96 14.64 53.87
CA SER A 20 3.18 13.88 52.88
C SER A 20 3.41 14.41 51.46
N GLU A 21 3.57 15.72 51.29
CA GLU A 21 3.64 16.35 49.98
C GLU A 21 4.96 16.04 49.24
N SER A 22 6.10 16.01 49.93
CA SER A 22 7.39 15.71 49.29
C SER A 22 7.55 14.24 48.93
N ILE A 23 7.01 13.33 49.75
CA ILE A 23 7.03 11.88 49.48
C ILE A 23 6.14 11.58 48.27
N ASN A 24 4.93 12.16 48.22
CA ASN A 24 4.01 11.95 47.10
C ASN A 24 4.55 12.50 45.77
N ALA A 25 5.26 13.63 45.80
CA ALA A 25 5.92 14.21 44.62
C ALA A 25 7.05 13.31 44.08
N GLN A 26 7.89 12.75 44.96
CA GLN A 26 8.96 11.85 44.51
C GLN A 26 8.42 10.50 44.02
N VAL A 27 7.38 9.97 44.65
CA VAL A 27 6.71 8.73 44.20
C VAL A 27 6.04 8.93 42.84
N THR A 28 5.47 10.10 42.56
CA THR A 28 4.89 10.39 41.23
C THR A 28 5.96 10.55 40.16
N GLU A 29 7.12 11.13 40.48
CA GLU A 29 8.22 11.30 39.51
C GLU A 29 8.93 9.97 39.16
N ILE A 30 9.03 9.04 40.13
CA ILE A 30 9.55 7.68 39.89
C ILE A 30 8.56 6.88 39.04
N ASN A 31 7.27 6.95 39.37
CA ASN A 31 6.22 6.28 38.59
C ASN A 31 6.09 6.85 37.17
N SER A 32 6.33 8.15 36.96
CA SER A 32 6.32 8.75 35.63
C SER A 32 7.52 8.30 34.80
N LYS A 33 8.74 8.26 35.38
CA LYS A 33 9.94 7.76 34.69
C LYS A 33 9.86 6.27 34.40
N GLU A 34 9.30 5.46 35.30
CA GLU A 34 9.10 4.02 35.06
C GLU A 34 7.98 3.77 34.02
N SER A 35 6.92 4.59 34.02
CA SER A 35 5.87 4.57 32.99
C SER A 35 6.41 5.01 31.61
N GLU A 36 7.31 5.98 31.55
CA GLU A 36 7.97 6.41 30.31
C GLU A 36 8.98 5.37 29.81
N LEU A 37 9.76 4.73 30.69
CA LEU A 37 10.63 3.60 30.33
C LEU A 37 9.80 2.41 29.79
N ARG A 38 8.70 2.08 30.46
CA ARG A 38 7.76 1.02 30.04
C ARG A 38 7.01 1.36 28.74
N LYS A 39 6.73 2.63 28.47
CA LYS A 39 6.14 3.09 27.20
C LYS A 39 7.14 3.07 26.05
N ASN A 40 8.40 3.43 26.30
CA ASN A 40 9.45 3.38 25.29
C ASN A 40 9.75 1.94 24.85
N ASP A 41 9.69 0.99 25.78
CA ASP A 41 9.81 -0.44 25.47
C ASP A 41 8.57 -1.00 24.74
N ALA A 42 7.38 -0.46 25.01
CA ALA A 42 6.14 -0.85 24.34
C ALA A 42 6.00 -0.27 22.91
N GLN A 43 6.55 0.92 22.65
CA GLN A 43 6.49 1.57 21.33
C GLN A 43 7.43 0.92 20.30
N TYR A 44 8.45 0.15 20.73
CA TYR A 44 9.30 -0.64 19.83
C TYR A 44 8.67 -1.99 19.42
N LEU A 45 7.55 -2.35 20.02
CA LEU A 45 6.96 -3.69 19.93
C LEU A 45 5.70 -3.77 19.05
N GLU A 46 5.37 -2.69 18.35
CA GLU A 46 4.08 -2.55 17.66
C GLU A 46 4.06 -2.98 16.18
N ASP A 47 5.11 -3.67 15.70
CA ASP A 47 5.17 -4.25 14.34
C ASP A 47 5.43 -5.77 14.29
N LEU A 48 5.49 -6.47 15.44
CA LEU A 48 5.85 -7.89 15.46
C LEU A 48 4.63 -8.79 15.68
N HIS A 49 4.36 -9.65 14.69
CA HIS A 49 3.48 -10.81 14.83
C HIS A 49 3.77 -11.55 16.16
N PRO A 50 2.75 -12.10 16.85
CA PRO A 50 2.89 -12.65 18.21
C PRO A 50 4.00 -13.72 18.39
N GLY A 51 4.42 -14.38 17.31
CA GLY A 51 5.51 -15.37 17.31
C GLY A 51 6.94 -14.84 17.10
N SER A 52 7.08 -13.56 16.72
CA SER A 52 8.38 -12.95 16.41
C SER A 52 9.00 -12.19 17.58
N GLN A 53 8.21 -11.87 18.62
CA GLN A 53 8.62 -11.10 19.80
C GLN A 53 9.76 -11.78 20.59
N PHE A 54 9.94 -13.10 20.43
CA PHE A 54 10.90 -13.88 21.22
C PHE A 54 12.16 -14.27 20.45
N CYS A 55 12.28 -13.87 19.18
CA CYS A 55 13.50 -14.14 18.42
C CYS A 55 14.51 -13.00 18.59
N HIS A 56 15.73 -13.32 19.03
CA HIS A 56 16.78 -12.31 19.21
C HIS A 56 17.55 -12.02 17.92
N ARG A 57 17.76 -13.05 17.08
CA ARG A 57 18.55 -12.96 15.84
C ARG A 57 17.64 -13.13 14.63
N PRO A 58 17.66 -12.21 13.66
CA PRO A 58 16.90 -12.39 12.42
C PRO A 58 17.61 -13.42 11.52
N CYS A 59 16.83 -14.08 10.68
CA CYS A 59 17.36 -14.83 9.55
C CYS A 59 17.62 -13.89 8.37
N LEU A 60 18.57 -14.27 7.53
CA LEU A 60 18.92 -13.53 6.32
C LEU A 60 17.91 -13.78 5.20
N PRO A 61 17.88 -12.93 4.15
CA PRO A 61 17.12 -13.22 2.94
C PRO A 61 17.43 -14.63 2.42
N GLY A 62 16.38 -15.35 2.02
CA GLY A 62 16.46 -16.74 1.60
C GLY A 62 16.38 -17.78 2.71
N GLU A 63 16.22 -17.36 3.96
CA GLU A 63 16.10 -18.23 5.12
C GLU A 63 14.86 -17.90 5.96
N ARG A 64 14.47 -18.84 6.83
CA ARG A 64 13.42 -18.72 7.84
C ARG A 64 13.84 -19.40 9.13
N LYS A 65 13.21 -19.07 10.25
CA LYS A 65 13.38 -19.86 11.49
C LYS A 65 12.86 -21.29 11.27
N ALA A 66 13.60 -22.28 11.74
CA ALA A 66 13.23 -23.69 11.62
C ALA A 66 11.85 -23.95 12.26
N THR A 67 11.64 -23.34 13.43
CA THR A 67 10.40 -23.35 14.21
C THR A 67 10.10 -21.95 14.76
N GLU A 68 8.92 -21.77 15.33
CA GLU A 68 8.56 -20.51 16.01
C GLU A 68 9.42 -20.31 17.27
N CYS A 69 9.77 -19.06 17.56
CA CYS A 69 10.51 -18.73 18.77
C CYS A 69 9.58 -18.81 19.98
N THR A 70 10.13 -19.24 21.11
CA THR A 70 9.42 -19.33 22.39
C THR A 70 10.18 -18.53 23.43
N ILE A 71 9.49 -18.03 24.47
CA ILE A 71 10.09 -17.17 25.51
C ILE A 71 11.27 -17.86 26.20
N ASP A 72 11.07 -19.12 26.61
CA ASP A 72 12.02 -19.87 27.44
C ASP A 72 12.79 -20.96 26.68
N GLY A 73 12.53 -21.10 25.37
CA GLY A 73 13.14 -22.15 24.55
C GLY A 73 14.45 -21.70 23.89
N PRO A 74 15.26 -22.67 23.39
CA PRO A 74 16.43 -22.34 22.60
C PRO A 74 16.03 -21.61 21.32
N GLU A 75 16.84 -20.63 20.91
CA GLU A 75 16.60 -19.92 19.66
C GLU A 75 16.73 -20.86 18.45
N PRO A 76 15.70 -20.99 17.59
CA PRO A 76 15.76 -21.87 16.43
C PRO A 76 16.78 -21.41 15.39
N ASP A 77 17.45 -22.37 14.76
CA ASP A 77 18.34 -22.14 13.63
C ASP A 77 17.58 -21.57 12.41
N CYS A 78 18.32 -20.86 11.57
CA CYS A 78 17.83 -20.42 10.27
C CYS A 78 18.03 -21.54 9.23
N VAL A 79 16.97 -21.84 8.48
CA VAL A 79 16.95 -22.86 7.44
C VAL A 79 16.51 -22.23 6.12
N PRO A 80 17.02 -22.71 4.97
CA PRO A 80 16.73 -22.11 3.68
C PRO A 80 15.25 -22.26 3.28
N CYS A 81 14.73 -21.28 2.57
CA CYS A 81 13.45 -21.36 1.88
C CYS A 81 13.47 -22.43 0.78
N GLN A 82 12.28 -22.89 0.38
CA GLN A 82 12.15 -23.81 -0.74
C GLN A 82 12.39 -23.10 -2.08
N GLU A 83 13.51 -23.42 -2.74
CA GLU A 83 13.90 -22.85 -4.04
C GLU A 83 12.76 -22.94 -5.06
N GLY A 84 12.49 -21.83 -5.75
CA GLY A 84 11.44 -21.72 -6.77
C GLY A 84 9.99 -21.76 -6.25
N LYS A 85 9.76 -21.92 -4.94
CA LYS A 85 8.40 -21.92 -4.35
C LYS A 85 8.20 -20.87 -3.27
N GLU A 86 9.25 -20.57 -2.53
CA GLU A 86 9.23 -19.59 -1.45
C GLU A 86 10.46 -18.69 -1.47
N TYR A 87 10.29 -17.46 -1.01
CA TYR A 87 11.33 -16.45 -0.96
C TYR A 87 11.20 -15.56 0.28
N THR A 88 12.30 -14.94 0.67
CA THR A 88 12.36 -13.84 1.64
C THR A 88 13.40 -12.84 1.16
N ASP A 89 12.98 -11.60 0.96
CA ASP A 89 13.76 -10.53 0.34
C ASP A 89 14.47 -9.63 1.37
N GLU A 90 14.03 -9.69 2.62
CA GLU A 90 14.58 -8.92 3.74
C GLU A 90 14.85 -9.80 4.95
N LYS A 91 15.69 -9.32 5.87
CA LYS A 91 15.93 -9.98 7.15
C LYS A 91 14.65 -10.01 7.99
N HIS A 92 14.34 -11.14 8.61
CA HIS A 92 13.14 -11.26 9.45
C HIS A 92 13.26 -12.33 10.53
N TYR A 93 12.30 -12.33 11.46
CA TYR A 93 12.24 -13.28 12.58
C TYR A 93 11.20 -14.39 12.39
N SER A 94 10.44 -14.36 11.30
CA SER A 94 9.37 -15.33 11.00
C SER A 94 9.91 -16.77 10.76
N PRO A 95 9.17 -17.80 11.20
CA PRO A 95 9.40 -19.19 10.82
C PRO A 95 8.83 -19.56 9.44
N LYS A 96 8.33 -18.58 8.67
CA LYS A 96 7.71 -18.77 7.35
C LYS A 96 8.39 -17.92 6.29
N CYS A 97 8.62 -18.51 5.12
CA CYS A 97 8.96 -17.79 3.90
C CYS A 97 7.70 -17.30 3.19
N ARG A 98 7.81 -16.29 2.32
CA ARG A 98 6.71 -15.82 1.45
C ARG A 98 6.59 -16.76 0.26
N ARG A 99 5.37 -17.06 -0.18
CA ARG A 99 5.20 -17.85 -1.42
C ARG A 99 5.53 -17.00 -2.63
N CYS A 100 6.22 -17.58 -3.59
CA CYS A 100 6.46 -16.97 -4.89
C CYS A 100 5.12 -16.67 -5.57
N ARG A 101 4.98 -15.49 -6.18
CA ARG A 101 3.83 -15.19 -7.01
C ARG A 101 3.88 -16.00 -8.29
N PHE A 102 2.70 -16.34 -8.80
CA PHE A 102 2.53 -16.95 -10.11
C PHE A 102 2.15 -15.88 -11.13
N CYS A 103 2.71 -15.96 -12.34
CA CYS A 103 2.34 -15.08 -13.44
C CYS A 103 1.21 -15.76 -14.23
N ASP A 104 -0.02 -15.34 -14.00
CA ASP A 104 -1.19 -15.97 -14.62
C ASP A 104 -1.28 -15.62 -16.10
N GLU A 105 -1.10 -16.65 -16.92
CA GLU A 105 -1.19 -16.57 -18.36
C GLU A 105 -2.57 -16.11 -18.86
N GLY A 106 -3.64 -16.39 -18.12
CA GLY A 106 -5.01 -15.95 -18.41
C GLY A 106 -5.23 -14.46 -18.15
N HIS A 107 -4.40 -13.86 -17.31
CA HIS A 107 -4.36 -12.41 -17.07
C HIS A 107 -3.38 -11.68 -18.01
N GLY A 108 -2.89 -12.34 -19.07
CA GLY A 108 -1.96 -11.74 -20.02
C GLY A 108 -0.55 -11.53 -19.46
N LEU A 109 -0.17 -12.23 -18.39
CA LEU A 109 1.15 -12.15 -17.77
C LEU A 109 2.06 -13.31 -18.20
N GLU A 110 3.37 -13.07 -18.20
CA GLU A 110 4.41 -14.08 -18.37
C GLU A 110 5.58 -13.82 -17.40
N VAL A 111 6.39 -14.86 -17.16
CA VAL A 111 7.55 -14.77 -16.27
C VAL A 111 8.68 -14.02 -16.98
N GLU A 112 9.09 -12.90 -16.39
CA GLU A 112 10.31 -12.17 -16.76
C GLU A 112 11.52 -12.71 -16.00
N MET A 113 11.34 -13.00 -14.71
CA MET A 113 12.39 -13.52 -13.84
C MET A 113 11.82 -14.57 -12.89
N ASN A 114 12.50 -15.71 -12.82
CA ASN A 114 12.08 -16.82 -11.95
C ASN A 114 12.23 -16.46 -10.48
N CYS A 115 11.39 -17.06 -9.64
CA CYS A 115 11.55 -16.95 -8.20
C CYS A 115 12.83 -17.64 -7.73
N THR A 116 13.53 -16.99 -6.81
CA THR A 116 14.67 -17.56 -6.08
C THR A 116 14.40 -17.47 -4.58
N ARG A 117 15.26 -18.06 -3.74
CA ARG A 117 15.12 -17.92 -2.29
C ARG A 117 15.11 -16.47 -1.81
N THR A 118 15.78 -15.56 -2.49
CA THR A 118 15.91 -14.15 -2.07
C THR A 118 15.04 -13.18 -2.86
N GLN A 119 14.30 -13.67 -3.86
CA GLN A 119 13.59 -12.81 -4.80
C GLN A 119 12.30 -13.45 -5.28
N ASN A 120 11.21 -12.68 -5.23
CA ASN A 120 9.94 -13.10 -5.81
C ASN A 120 10.03 -13.24 -7.34
N THR A 121 9.15 -14.04 -7.93
CA THR A 121 8.92 -14.04 -9.38
C THR A 121 8.66 -12.62 -9.89
N LYS A 122 9.32 -12.21 -10.97
CA LYS A 122 8.98 -10.99 -11.69
C LYS A 122 8.11 -11.34 -12.90
N CYS A 123 6.91 -10.80 -12.95
CA CYS A 123 5.98 -10.93 -14.07
C CYS A 123 6.05 -9.68 -14.93
N ARG A 124 5.83 -9.87 -16.23
CA ARG A 124 5.62 -8.81 -17.22
C ARG A 124 4.39 -9.14 -18.08
N CYS A 125 3.88 -8.16 -18.81
CA CYS A 125 2.85 -8.43 -19.81
C CYS A 125 3.39 -9.30 -20.94
N LYS A 126 2.54 -10.18 -21.46
CA LYS A 126 2.79 -10.94 -22.68
C LYS A 126 2.91 -10.02 -23.89
N SER A 127 3.47 -10.55 -24.97
CA SER A 127 3.48 -9.86 -26.26
C SER A 127 2.04 -9.52 -26.70
N ASN A 128 1.83 -8.29 -27.16
CA ASN A 128 0.52 -7.72 -27.53
C ASN A 128 -0.42 -7.45 -26.35
N PHE A 129 0.10 -7.36 -25.13
CA PHE A 129 -0.62 -6.88 -23.96
C PHE A 129 0.12 -5.72 -23.31
N PHE A 130 -0.61 -4.84 -22.61
CA PHE A 130 -0.06 -3.69 -21.91
C PHE A 130 -0.72 -3.50 -20.54
N CYS A 131 -0.05 -2.75 -19.67
CA CYS A 131 -0.62 -2.25 -18.42
C CYS A 131 0.10 -0.94 -18.02
N ASP A 132 -0.65 0.12 -17.75
CA ASP A 132 -0.12 1.45 -17.45
C ASP A 132 0.19 1.67 -15.96
N ALA A 133 -0.27 0.77 -15.09
CA ALA A 133 0.00 0.81 -13.66
C ALA A 133 1.45 0.40 -13.33
N SER A 134 1.95 0.89 -12.20
CA SER A 134 3.26 0.48 -11.66
C SER A 134 3.30 -0.98 -11.22
N VAL A 135 2.15 -1.54 -10.82
CA VAL A 135 1.96 -2.94 -10.44
C VAL A 135 0.74 -3.46 -11.19
N CYS A 136 0.97 -4.43 -12.07
CA CYS A 136 -0.06 -5.01 -12.92
C CYS A 136 -0.57 -6.33 -12.34
N GLU A 137 -1.84 -6.36 -11.96
CA GLU A 137 -2.54 -7.61 -11.59
C GLU A 137 -2.96 -8.39 -12.84
N HIS A 138 -3.30 -7.68 -13.91
CA HIS A 138 -3.57 -8.20 -15.24
C HIS A 138 -3.04 -7.22 -16.30
N CYS A 139 -2.94 -7.70 -17.53
CA CYS A 139 -2.62 -6.88 -18.69
C CYS A 139 -3.75 -6.94 -19.70
N ASP A 140 -4.01 -5.81 -20.35
CA ASP A 140 -5.03 -5.66 -21.37
C ASP A 140 -4.46 -5.91 -22.77
N PRO A 141 -5.22 -6.51 -23.69
CA PRO A 141 -4.77 -6.66 -25.06
C PRO A 141 -4.62 -5.31 -25.75
N CYS A 142 -3.54 -5.14 -26.51
CA CYS A 142 -3.30 -3.94 -27.30
C CYS A 142 -4.41 -3.72 -28.33
N ILE A 143 -4.84 -2.47 -28.51
CA ILE A 143 -5.83 -2.14 -29.53
C ILE A 143 -5.20 -2.18 -30.93
N LYS A 144 -6.02 -2.58 -31.91
CA LYS A 144 -5.65 -2.56 -33.34
C LYS A 144 -6.25 -1.33 -33.99
N CYS A 145 -5.43 -0.60 -34.74
CA CYS A 145 -5.85 0.63 -35.40
C CYS A 145 -6.31 0.36 -36.84
N GLU A 146 -7.45 0.92 -37.23
CA GLU A 146 -7.97 0.83 -38.61
C GLU A 146 -7.30 1.85 -39.55
N HIS A 147 -7.04 3.06 -39.05
CA HIS A 147 -6.57 4.21 -39.85
C HIS A 147 -5.05 4.49 -39.72
N GLY A 148 -4.30 3.51 -39.20
CA GLY A 148 -2.86 3.61 -38.94
C GLY A 148 -2.50 3.88 -37.48
N ILE A 149 -1.24 3.61 -37.15
CA ILE A 149 -0.68 3.69 -35.79
C ILE A 149 0.13 5.00 -35.66
N ILE A 150 -0.07 5.72 -34.56
CA ILE A 150 0.74 6.89 -34.16
C ILE A 150 1.85 6.44 -33.22
N GLU A 151 1.49 5.65 -32.21
CA GLU A 151 2.43 5.05 -31.24
C GLU A 151 2.14 3.56 -31.14
N GLU A 152 3.19 2.75 -31.27
CA GLU A 152 3.12 1.30 -31.15
C GLU A 152 2.81 0.89 -29.71
N CYS A 153 2.17 -0.27 -29.55
CA CYS A 153 1.93 -0.83 -28.23
C CYS A 153 3.23 -1.24 -27.56
N THR A 154 3.34 -0.98 -26.26
CA THR A 154 4.45 -1.44 -25.42
C THR A 154 3.89 -2.23 -24.24
N LEU A 155 4.77 -2.88 -23.46
CA LEU A 155 4.35 -3.61 -22.26
C LEU A 155 3.68 -2.70 -21.22
N THR A 156 3.88 -1.38 -21.30
CA THR A 156 3.36 -0.40 -20.34
C THR A 156 2.46 0.68 -20.94
N SER A 157 2.12 0.60 -22.23
CA SER A 157 1.26 1.58 -22.89
C SER A 157 0.55 0.96 -24.07
N ASN A 158 -0.73 1.29 -24.22
CA ASN A 158 -1.52 0.86 -25.36
C ASN A 158 -1.05 1.52 -26.67
N THR A 159 -1.45 0.93 -27.79
CA THR A 159 -1.35 1.55 -29.12
C THR A 159 -2.15 2.86 -29.16
N LYS A 160 -1.59 3.91 -29.76
CA LYS A 160 -2.37 5.12 -30.11
C LYS A 160 -2.70 5.13 -31.59
N CYS A 161 -3.99 5.23 -31.88
CA CYS A 161 -4.49 5.19 -33.25
C CYS A 161 -4.62 6.58 -33.86
N LYS A 162 -4.39 6.65 -35.17
CA LYS A 162 -4.74 7.84 -35.95
C LYS A 162 -6.25 7.99 -36.01
N GLU A 163 -6.73 9.20 -35.78
CA GLU A 163 -8.15 9.50 -35.89
C GLU A 163 -8.59 9.37 -37.36
N GLY A 164 -9.65 8.61 -37.58
CA GLY A 164 -10.22 8.41 -38.91
C GLY A 164 -10.81 9.71 -39.42
N GLY A 165 -10.31 10.21 -40.55
CA GLY A 165 -10.91 11.38 -41.19
C GLY A 165 -12.34 11.06 -41.62
N SER A 166 -13.31 11.87 -41.19
CA SER A 166 -14.75 11.78 -41.51
C SER A 166 -15.08 12.10 -42.98
N ARG A 167 -14.31 11.55 -43.92
CA ARG A 167 -14.51 11.73 -45.37
C ARG A 167 -15.84 11.16 -45.83
N SER A 168 -16.34 10.10 -45.19
CA SER A 168 -17.60 9.45 -45.54
C SER A 168 -18.82 10.33 -45.21
N HIS A 169 -18.85 10.94 -44.03
CA HIS A 169 -19.97 11.81 -43.61
C HIS A 169 -20.04 13.09 -44.46
N LEU A 170 -18.89 13.67 -44.81
CA LEU A 170 -18.83 14.85 -45.69
C LEU A 170 -19.35 14.53 -47.10
N LEU A 171 -18.95 13.40 -47.69
CA LEU A 171 -19.44 12.99 -49.02
C LEU A 171 -20.95 12.71 -49.02
N TRP A 172 -21.47 12.12 -47.95
CA TRP A 172 -22.91 11.92 -47.78
C TRP A 172 -23.66 13.26 -47.65
N LEU A 173 -23.17 14.19 -46.83
CA LEU A 173 -23.74 15.54 -46.70
C LEU A 173 -23.73 16.30 -48.04
N PHE A 174 -22.62 16.25 -48.79
CA PHE A 174 -22.53 16.88 -50.11
C PHE A 174 -23.50 16.26 -51.12
N SER A 175 -23.65 14.93 -51.11
CA SER A 175 -24.59 14.23 -51.98
C SER A 175 -26.04 14.61 -51.66
N LEU A 176 -26.38 14.74 -50.38
CA LEU A 176 -27.71 15.14 -49.91
C LEU A 176 -28.02 16.60 -50.30
N LEU A 177 -27.03 17.49 -50.20
CA LEU A 177 -27.14 18.89 -50.67
C LEU A 177 -27.34 18.98 -52.18
N LEU A 178 -26.60 18.20 -52.98
CA LEU A 178 -26.73 18.17 -54.44
C LEU A 178 -28.11 17.69 -54.91
N VAL A 179 -28.79 16.85 -54.13
CA VAL A 179 -30.16 16.40 -54.42
C VAL A 179 -31.21 17.41 -53.92
N LEU A 180 -31.00 18.06 -52.77
CA LEU A 180 -31.97 19.00 -52.21
C LEU A 180 -32.01 20.36 -52.92
N ILE A 181 -30.86 20.90 -53.36
CA ILE A 181 -30.78 22.19 -54.07
C ILE A 181 -31.70 22.23 -55.32
N PRO A 182 -31.66 21.27 -56.25
CA PRO A 182 -32.52 21.29 -57.42
C PRO A 182 -34.01 21.14 -57.08
N ILE A 183 -34.36 20.37 -56.04
CA ILE A 183 -35.75 20.22 -55.57
C ILE A 183 -36.31 21.55 -55.05
N ILE A 184 -35.51 22.29 -54.28
CA ILE A 184 -35.90 23.60 -53.75
C ILE A 184 -35.94 24.64 -54.87
N GLY A 185 -34.97 24.61 -55.80
CA GLY A 185 -34.95 25.49 -56.97
C GLY A 185 -36.15 25.29 -57.89
N TRP A 186 -36.56 24.05 -58.13
CA TRP A 186 -37.77 23.71 -58.89
C TRP A 186 -39.04 24.18 -58.18
N ARG A 187 -39.13 24.02 -56.85
CA ARG A 187 -40.28 24.50 -56.08
C ARG A 187 -40.42 26.02 -56.12
N ASN A 188 -39.32 26.74 -56.01
CA ASN A 188 -39.33 28.20 -56.07
C ASN A 188 -39.65 28.73 -57.47
N SER A 189 -39.10 28.11 -58.52
CA SER A 189 -39.43 28.45 -59.90
C SER A 189 -40.89 28.14 -60.26
N ALA A 190 -41.49 27.09 -59.69
CA ALA A 190 -42.91 26.79 -59.89
C ALA A 190 -43.85 27.76 -59.14
N ASN A 191 -43.41 28.34 -58.02
CA ASN A 191 -44.16 29.33 -57.24
C ASN A 191 -44.08 30.76 -57.81
N GLU A 192 -43.16 31.05 -58.74
CA GLU A 192 -43.05 32.35 -59.42
C GLU A 192 -43.94 32.44 -60.68
N PHE A 193 -44.60 31.34 -61.06
CA PHE A 193 -45.49 31.23 -62.22
C PHE A 193 -46.98 31.00 -61.85
N LEU A 194 -47.35 31.24 -60.58
CA LEU A 194 -48.71 31.20 -60.05
C LEU A 194 -49.06 32.56 -59.44
#